data_AF-A0A9P8VLU7-F1
#
_entry.id   AF-A0A9P8VLU7-F1
#
_cell.length_a   1.000
_cell.length_b   1.000
_cell.length_c   1.000
_cell.angle_alpha   90.00
_cell.angle_beta   90.00
_cell.angle_gamma   90.00
#
_symmetry.space_group_name_H-M   'P 1'
#
loop_
_entity.id
_entity.type
_entity.pdbx_description
1 polymer ?
#
loop_
_entity_poly.entity_id
_entity_poly.type
_entity_poly.pdbx_seq_one_letter_code
_entity_poly.pdbx_strand_id
1 'polypeptide(L)'
;MYNLRRLPRVMMPKWQYHLEALTRSTLGHVGIHTHMSITGSGWRAFNLTRPNKAAEFVQGDALFDVKVRRKGHTEWRSAGDKQKTILAYETAEDGIYRLTVVETLDRKTRDALVATWCLKLWWEIAVSNVEPLTWDEVRRILQTRTTEFPIGTGAGY
;
A
#
# COMPACT_ATOMS: atom_id res chain seq x y z
N MET A 1 -12.15 7.95 -2.94
CA MET A 1 -11.78 6.87 -3.87
C MET A 1 -10.53 7.29 -4.64
N TYR A 2 -9.68 6.33 -5.00
CA TYR A 2 -8.38 6.57 -5.63
C TYR A 2 -8.23 5.77 -6.92
N ASN A 3 -7.64 6.36 -7.95
CA ASN A 3 -7.14 5.65 -9.12
C ASN A 3 -5.63 5.47 -9.02
N LEU A 4 -5.14 4.25 -9.28
CA LEU A 4 -3.73 3.98 -9.43
C LEU A 4 -3.29 4.44 -10.82
N ARG A 5 -2.34 5.38 -10.89
CA ARG A 5 -1.85 5.95 -12.16
C ARG A 5 -0.37 5.72 -12.32
N ARG A 6 0.03 5.47 -13.57
CA ARG A 6 1.42 5.46 -14.03
C ARG A 6 1.57 6.46 -15.17
N LEU A 7 2.44 7.46 -15.01
CA LEU A 7 2.74 8.42 -16.08
C LEU A 7 3.65 7.77 -17.16
N PRO A 8 3.49 8.13 -18.45
CA PRO A 8 4.29 7.58 -19.55
C PRO A 8 5.80 7.76 -19.31
N ARG A 9 6.60 6.74 -19.70
CA ARG A 9 8.06 6.74 -19.48
C ARG A 9 8.80 7.91 -20.14
N VAL A 10 8.23 8.51 -21.19
CA VAL A 10 8.85 9.61 -21.95
C VAL A 10 9.20 10.82 -21.07
N MET A 11 8.49 11.01 -19.95
CA MET A 11 8.67 12.18 -19.08
C MET A 11 9.52 11.93 -17.83
N MET A 12 9.88 10.67 -17.49
CA MET A 12 10.55 10.28 -16.21
C MET A 12 10.14 11.14 -14.99
N PRO A 13 8.83 11.39 -14.76
CA PRO A 13 8.43 12.35 -13.74
C PRO A 13 8.76 11.79 -12.35
N LYS A 14 9.14 12.67 -11.42
CA LYS A 14 9.48 12.31 -10.03
C LYS A 14 8.42 11.41 -9.38
N TRP A 15 7.16 11.57 -9.75
CA TRP A 15 6.01 10.80 -9.27
C TRP A 15 5.40 9.93 -10.37
N GLN A 16 6.22 9.04 -10.95
CA GLN A 16 5.78 8.14 -12.03
C GLN A 16 4.57 7.29 -11.62
N TYR A 17 4.59 6.76 -10.40
CA TYR A 17 3.47 6.01 -9.80
C TYR A 17 2.84 6.88 -8.72
N HIS A 18 1.54 7.14 -8.83
CA HIS A 18 0.81 7.94 -7.85
C HIS A 18 -0.66 7.53 -7.78
N LEU A 19 -1.29 7.86 -6.66
CA LEU A 19 -2.73 7.80 -6.48
C LEU A 19 -3.36 9.10 -6.92
N GLU A 20 -4.29 9.00 -7.85
CA GLU A 20 -5.16 10.09 -8.26
C GLU A 20 -6.43 10.12 -7.39
N ALA A 21 -6.61 11.17 -6.60
CA ALA A 21 -7.82 11.37 -5.82
C ALA A 21 -9.00 11.71 -6.74
N LEU A 22 -10.09 10.94 -6.65
CA LEU A 22 -11.29 11.16 -7.46
C LEU A 22 -12.32 12.05 -6.78
N THR A 23 -12.20 12.20 -5.47
CA THR A 23 -13.15 12.96 -4.66
C THR A 23 -12.40 13.85 -3.68
N ARG A 24 -12.97 15.02 -3.35
CA ARG A 24 -12.41 15.93 -2.31
C ARG A 24 -12.48 15.35 -0.89
N SER A 25 -13.17 14.22 -0.74
CA SER A 25 -13.29 13.50 0.52
C SER A 25 -12.08 12.61 0.84
N THR A 26 -11.05 12.54 -0.01
CA THR A 26 -9.81 11.81 0.29
C THR A 26 -8.73 12.73 0.89
N LEU A 27 -7.55 12.20 1.20
CA LEU A 27 -6.40 12.99 1.67
C LEU A 27 -5.71 13.79 0.55
N GLY A 28 -6.26 13.82 -0.67
CA GLY A 28 -5.58 14.38 -1.84
C GLY A 28 -4.80 13.31 -2.61
N HIS A 29 -4.05 13.70 -3.64
CA HIS A 29 -3.22 12.78 -4.41
C HIS A 29 -2.07 12.24 -3.54
N VAL A 30 -1.61 11.02 -3.79
CA VAL A 30 -0.56 10.41 -2.97
C VAL A 30 0.57 9.87 -3.84
N GLY A 31 1.80 10.15 -3.46
CA GLY A 31 3.01 9.60 -4.07
C GLY A 31 3.80 8.77 -3.07
N ILE A 32 4.56 7.81 -3.57
CA ILE A 32 5.49 7.01 -2.75
C ILE A 32 6.93 7.24 -3.20
N HIS A 33 7.86 7.19 -2.26
CA HIS A 33 9.30 7.11 -2.51
C HIS A 33 9.92 5.99 -1.69
N THR A 34 10.91 5.31 -2.28
CA THR A 34 11.84 4.49 -1.52
C THR A 34 12.85 5.39 -0.82
N HIS A 35 13.29 4.97 0.36
CA HIS A 35 14.50 5.51 0.96
C HIS A 35 15.39 4.35 1.40
N MET A 36 16.69 4.52 1.22
CA MET A 36 17.72 3.66 1.79
C MET A 36 18.48 4.46 2.83
N SER A 37 18.62 3.90 4.03
CA SER A 37 19.42 4.46 5.11
C SER A 37 20.32 3.38 5.70
N ILE A 38 21.31 3.80 6.49
CA ILE A 38 22.18 2.89 7.26
C ILE A 38 21.35 1.98 8.19
N THR A 39 20.18 2.45 8.64
CA THR A 39 19.29 1.72 9.56
C THR A 39 18.27 0.81 8.87
N GLY A 40 18.31 0.73 7.54
CA GLY A 40 17.41 -0.09 6.71
C GLY A 40 16.83 0.67 5.52
N SER A 41 16.13 -0.08 4.67
CA SER A 41 15.32 0.43 3.56
C SER A 41 13.85 0.51 3.95
N GLY A 42 13.12 1.43 3.34
CA GLY A 42 11.69 1.59 3.58
C GLY A 42 11.02 2.44 2.52
N TRP A 43 9.72 2.63 2.70
CA TRP A 43 8.91 3.51 1.87
C TRP A 43 8.40 4.68 2.68
N ARG A 44 8.17 5.80 2.01
CA ARG A 44 7.42 6.94 2.56
C ARG A 44 6.39 7.41 1.57
N ALA A 45 5.18 7.63 2.05
CA ALA A 45 4.08 8.18 1.28
C ALA A 45 3.87 9.65 1.63
N PHE A 46 3.58 10.45 0.62
CA PHE A 46 3.38 11.89 0.73
C PHE A 46 2.10 12.31 0.03
N ASN A 47 1.44 13.33 0.58
CA ASN A 47 0.47 14.10 -0.16
C ASN A 47 1.13 14.77 -1.35
N LEU A 48 0.44 14.79 -2.48
CA LEU A 48 0.84 15.50 -3.68
C LEU A 48 -0.19 16.57 -4.01
N THR A 49 0.30 17.76 -4.33
CA THR A 49 -0.51 18.88 -4.78
C THR A 49 -0.10 19.26 -6.20
N ARG A 50 -1.05 19.78 -6.97
CA ARG A 50 -0.77 20.40 -8.27
C ARG A 50 -1.32 21.81 -8.28
N PRO A 51 -0.48 22.83 -8.54
CA PRO A 51 -0.94 24.20 -8.69
C PRO A 51 -1.97 24.36 -9.81
N ASN A 52 -1.81 23.60 -10.90
CA ASN A 52 -2.77 23.49 -11.99
C ASN A 52 -2.64 22.12 -12.68
N LYS A 53 -3.57 21.76 -13.58
CA LYS A 53 -3.60 20.43 -14.22
C LYS A 53 -2.34 20.10 -15.04
N ALA A 54 -1.70 21.12 -15.62
CA ALA A 54 -0.52 20.97 -16.46
C ALA A 54 0.80 20.96 -15.66
N ALA A 55 0.77 21.42 -14.40
CA ALA A 55 1.93 21.46 -13.53
C ALA A 55 2.30 20.08 -12.99
N GLU A 56 3.58 19.92 -12.68
CA GLU A 56 4.08 18.75 -11.97
C GLU A 56 3.53 18.68 -10.53
N PHE A 57 3.53 17.46 -9.98
CA PHE A 57 3.17 17.26 -8.59
C PHE A 57 4.25 17.84 -7.66
N VAL A 58 3.81 18.71 -6.76
CA VAL A 58 4.59 19.20 -5.64
C VAL A 58 4.36 18.28 -4.45
N GLN A 59 5.45 17.92 -3.77
CA GLN A 59 5.41 17.11 -2.57
C GLN A 59 4.91 17.94 -1.38
N GLY A 60 3.86 17.47 -0.72
CA GLY A 60 3.34 18.01 0.53
C GLY A 60 3.72 17.12 1.73
N ASP A 61 2.82 17.07 2.71
CA ASP A 61 3.06 16.39 3.98
C ASP A 61 3.24 14.88 3.85
N ALA A 62 4.07 14.32 4.72
CA ALA A 62 4.24 12.88 4.83
C ALA A 62 3.00 12.25 5.51
N LEU A 63 2.44 11.23 4.87
CA LEU A 63 1.28 10.50 5.38
C LEU A 63 1.70 9.26 6.15
N PHE A 64 2.49 8.40 5.50
CA PHE A 64 2.80 7.07 6.00
C PHE A 64 4.30 6.77 5.88
N ASP A 65 4.85 6.18 6.94
CA ASP A 65 6.18 5.61 6.99
C ASP A 65 6.06 4.09 6.94
N VAL A 66 6.69 3.45 5.96
CA VAL A 66 6.70 2.00 5.81
C VAL A 66 8.09 1.48 6.10
N LYS A 67 8.21 0.67 7.14
CA LYS A 67 9.50 0.15 7.59
C LYS A 67 9.54 -1.36 7.44
N VAL A 68 10.46 -1.83 6.62
CA VAL A 68 10.73 -3.26 6.49
C VAL A 68 11.50 -3.71 7.73
N ARG A 69 10.96 -4.69 8.46
CA ARG A 69 11.64 -5.33 9.59
C ARG A 69 12.25 -6.65 9.17
N ARG A 70 13.05 -7.21 10.07
CA ARG A 70 13.59 -8.58 9.91
C ARG A 70 12.43 -9.58 9.86
N LYS A 71 12.61 -10.69 9.14
CA LYS A 71 11.61 -11.76 8.92
C LYS A 71 10.39 -11.38 8.06
N GLY A 72 10.50 -10.37 7.19
CA GLY A 72 9.45 -10.08 6.20
C GLY A 72 8.22 -9.35 6.72
N HIS A 73 8.19 -8.98 8.01
CA HIS A 73 7.15 -8.12 8.56
C HIS A 73 7.43 -6.67 8.16
N THR A 74 6.43 -6.02 7.59
CA THR A 74 6.53 -4.61 7.20
C THR A 74 5.57 -3.79 8.05
N GLU A 75 6.09 -2.79 8.76
CA GLU A 75 5.31 -1.91 9.62
C GLU A 75 4.87 -0.67 8.85
N TRP A 76 3.57 -0.38 8.89
CA TRP A 76 2.99 0.86 8.38
C TRP A 76 2.70 1.79 9.55
N ARG A 77 3.30 2.99 9.52
CA ARG A 77 3.25 3.97 10.62
C ARG A 77 2.72 5.31 10.13
N SER A 78 2.14 6.10 11.02
CA SER A 78 1.85 7.51 10.74
C SER A 78 3.18 8.28 10.61
N ALA A 79 3.29 9.11 9.56
CA ALA A 79 4.49 9.93 9.34
C ALA A 79 4.35 11.37 9.88
N GLY A 80 3.12 11.90 9.94
CA GLY A 80 2.84 13.25 10.44
C GLY A 80 2.66 13.36 11.96
N ASP A 81 2.58 12.22 12.66
CA ASP A 81 2.46 12.18 14.11
C ASP A 81 3.84 12.10 14.78
N LYS A 82 4.04 12.88 15.85
CA LYS A 82 5.28 12.85 16.64
C LYS A 82 5.56 11.46 17.22
N GLN A 83 4.52 10.67 17.50
CA GLN A 83 4.66 9.33 18.09
C GLN A 83 4.92 8.22 17.07
N LYS A 84 4.74 8.48 15.76
CA LYS A 84 4.91 7.48 14.68
C LYS A 84 4.20 6.15 14.97
N THR A 85 2.95 6.27 15.37
CA THR A 85 2.05 5.18 15.76
C THR A 85 1.95 4.14 14.64
N ILE A 86 1.98 2.86 15.01
CA ILE A 86 1.85 1.74 14.06
C ILE A 86 0.38 1.62 13.68
N LEU A 87 0.06 1.82 12.41
CA LEU A 87 -1.30 1.77 11.89
C LEU A 87 -1.67 0.37 11.38
N ALA A 88 -0.70 -0.32 10.78
CA ALA A 88 -0.91 -1.64 10.20
C ALA A 88 0.38 -2.46 10.11
N TYR A 89 0.22 -3.77 9.98
CA TYR A 89 1.28 -4.69 9.61
C TYR A 89 0.99 -5.28 8.23
N GLU A 90 2.02 -5.32 7.39
CA GLU A 90 2.01 -6.03 6.13
C GLU A 90 2.80 -7.34 6.28
N THR A 91 2.20 -8.42 5.81
CA THR A 91 2.81 -9.74 5.70
C THR A 91 2.66 -10.29 4.30
N ALA A 92 3.60 -11.14 3.91
CA ALA A 92 3.56 -11.88 2.65
C ALA A 92 3.79 -13.36 2.95
N GLU A 93 2.77 -14.18 2.69
CA GLU A 93 2.82 -15.64 2.88
C GLU A 93 2.24 -16.30 1.64
N ASP A 94 2.93 -17.28 1.08
CA ASP A 94 2.52 -18.03 -0.11
C ASP A 94 2.18 -17.14 -1.32
N GLY A 95 2.90 -16.02 -1.48
CA GLY A 95 2.64 -15.03 -2.55
C GLY A 95 1.39 -14.17 -2.33
N ILE A 96 0.66 -14.35 -1.23
CA ILE A 96 -0.46 -13.49 -0.84
C ILE A 96 0.05 -12.39 0.09
N TYR A 97 -0.11 -11.14 -0.34
CA TYR A 97 0.13 -9.98 0.49
C TYR A 97 -1.11 -9.67 1.32
N ARG A 98 -0.93 -9.41 2.62
CA ARG A 98 -1.99 -9.02 3.56
C ARG A 98 -1.59 -7.76 4.31
N LEU A 99 -2.57 -6.88 4.51
CA LEU A 99 -2.43 -5.69 5.34
C LEU A 99 -3.42 -5.76 6.51
N THR A 100 -2.89 -5.95 7.71
CA THR A 100 -3.67 -6.01 8.96
C THR A 100 -3.64 -4.64 9.63
N VAL A 101 -4.75 -3.91 9.57
CA VAL A 101 -4.92 -2.62 10.26
C VAL A 101 -5.16 -2.89 11.75
N VAL A 102 -4.33 -2.29 12.60
CA VAL A 102 -4.35 -2.52 14.06
C VAL A 102 -4.84 -1.31 14.85
N GLU A 103 -4.94 -0.15 14.21
CA GLU A 103 -5.44 1.09 14.82
C GLU A 103 -6.82 1.47 14.30
N THR A 104 -7.58 2.20 15.12
CA THR A 104 -8.86 2.76 14.70
C THR A 104 -8.61 4.00 13.85
N LEU A 105 -8.84 3.89 12.55
CA LEU A 105 -8.62 4.96 11.58
C LEU A 105 -9.96 5.55 11.11
N ASP A 106 -9.97 6.87 10.90
CA ASP A 106 -11.06 7.48 10.13
C ASP A 106 -11.08 6.92 8.70
N ARG A 107 -12.24 7.02 8.06
CA ARG A 107 -12.46 6.46 6.71
C ARG A 107 -11.46 6.99 5.68
N LYS A 108 -11.12 8.29 5.71
CA LYS A 108 -10.23 8.91 4.72
C LYS A 108 -8.82 8.36 4.88
N THR A 109 -8.34 8.28 6.12
CA THR A 109 -7.02 7.77 6.46
C THR A 109 -6.91 6.28 6.13
N ARG A 110 -7.92 5.48 6.46
CA ARG A 110 -7.98 4.05 6.11
C ARG A 110 -7.97 3.83 4.60
N ASP A 111 -8.81 4.54 3.85
CA ASP A 111 -8.91 4.40 2.40
C ASP A 111 -7.59 4.82 1.72
N ALA A 112 -6.93 5.87 2.23
CA ALA A 112 -5.61 6.30 1.77
C ALA A 112 -4.52 5.29 2.10
N LEU A 113 -4.53 4.69 3.30
CA LEU A 113 -3.58 3.66 3.71
C LEU A 113 -3.65 2.44 2.80
N VAL A 114 -4.86 1.89 2.59
CA VAL A 114 -5.09 0.72 1.72
C VAL A 114 -4.68 1.02 0.28
N ALA A 115 -5.08 2.18 -0.26
CA ALA A 115 -4.70 2.55 -1.62
C ALA A 115 -3.18 2.73 -1.77
N THR A 116 -2.51 3.26 -0.75
CA THR A 116 -1.05 3.43 -0.75
C THR A 116 -0.34 2.08 -0.71
N TRP A 117 -0.87 1.12 0.06
CA TRP A 117 -0.38 -0.26 0.06
C TRP A 117 -0.53 -0.92 -1.32
N CYS A 118 -1.68 -0.78 -1.97
CA CYS A 118 -1.85 -1.24 -3.35
C CYS A 118 -0.87 -0.58 -4.32
N LEU A 119 -0.62 0.72 -4.18
CA LEU A 119 0.36 1.44 -5.01
C LEU A 119 1.79 0.91 -4.81
N LYS A 120 2.19 0.64 -3.57
CA LYS A 120 3.48 0.02 -3.24
C LYS A 120 3.61 -1.35 -3.91
N LEU A 121 2.63 -2.23 -3.73
CA LEU A 121 2.66 -3.57 -4.33
C LEU A 121 2.73 -3.49 -5.85
N TRP A 122 1.95 -2.59 -6.47
CA TRP A 122 2.01 -2.40 -7.92
C TRP A 122 3.38 -1.92 -8.38
N TRP A 123 3.99 -0.97 -7.65
CA TRP A 123 5.36 -0.53 -7.96
C TRP A 123 6.35 -1.68 -7.84
N GLU A 124 6.29 -2.45 -6.76
CA GLU A 124 7.20 -3.58 -6.50
C GLU A 124 7.08 -4.62 -7.62
N ILE A 125 5.86 -4.99 -8.01
CA ILE A 125 5.61 -5.89 -9.13
C ILE A 125 6.12 -5.30 -10.45
N ALA A 126 5.81 -4.03 -10.74
CA ALA A 126 6.18 -3.40 -12.00
C ALA A 126 7.69 -3.15 -12.17
N VAL A 127 8.43 -3.07 -11.05
CA VAL A 127 9.89 -2.94 -11.03
C VAL A 127 10.57 -4.30 -10.89
N SER A 128 9.92 -5.28 -10.27
CA SER A 128 10.39 -6.66 -10.25
C SER A 128 10.24 -7.30 -11.63
N ASN A 129 11.29 -7.95 -12.14
CA ASN A 129 11.18 -8.78 -13.35
C ASN A 129 10.54 -10.15 -13.03
N VAL A 130 9.62 -10.22 -12.06
CA VAL A 130 8.99 -11.46 -11.61
C VAL A 130 7.86 -11.81 -12.57
N GLU A 131 7.86 -13.04 -13.08
CA GLU A 131 6.77 -13.54 -13.92
C GLU A 131 5.46 -13.54 -13.13
N PRO A 132 4.34 -13.04 -13.71
CA PRO A 132 3.04 -13.09 -13.06
C PRO A 132 2.64 -14.54 -12.75
N LEU A 133 2.04 -14.76 -11.58
CA LEU A 133 1.39 -16.04 -11.29
C LEU A 133 0.32 -16.32 -12.35
N THR A 134 0.22 -17.58 -12.75
CA THR A 134 -0.85 -18.06 -13.62
C THR A 134 -2.18 -18.06 -12.87
N TRP A 135 -3.29 -17.94 -13.61
CA TRP A 135 -4.63 -17.96 -13.02
C TRP A 135 -4.93 -19.26 -12.26
N ASP A 136 -4.34 -20.38 -12.66
CA ASP A 136 -4.50 -21.67 -11.99
C ASP A 136 -3.78 -21.70 -10.62
N GLU A 137 -2.61 -21.07 -10.51
CA GLU A 137 -1.90 -20.91 -9.24
C GLU A 137 -2.69 -20.01 -8.29
N VAL A 138 -3.21 -18.89 -8.79
CA VAL A 138 -4.09 -17.99 -8.02
C VAL A 138 -5.33 -18.75 -7.52
N ARG A 139 -5.99 -19.50 -8.40
CA ARG A 139 -7.19 -20.27 -8.05
C ARG A 139 -6.91 -21.33 -7.00
N ARG A 140 -5.78 -22.05 -7.12
CA ARG A 140 -5.36 -23.06 -6.15
C ARG A 140 -5.17 -22.45 -4.76
N ILE A 141 -4.47 -21.31 -4.68
CA ILE A 141 -4.21 -20.58 -3.43
C ILE A 141 -5.52 -20.13 -2.76
N LEU A 142 -6.49 -19.63 -3.53
CA LEU A 142 -7.78 -19.20 -3.00
C LEU A 142 -8.64 -20.38 -2.51
N GLN A 143 -8.55 -21.53 -3.18
CA GLN A 143 -9.34 -22.72 -2.86
C GLN A 143 -8.85 -23.44 -1.59
N THR A 144 -7.53 -23.61 -1.40
CA THR A 144 -6.97 -24.30 -0.23
C THR A 144 -7.32 -23.62 1.10
N ARG A 145 -7.59 -22.30 1.10
CA ARG A 145 -7.93 -21.55 2.32
C ARG A 145 -9.42 -21.40 2.58
N THR A 146 -10.28 -21.74 1.60
CA THR A 146 -11.74 -21.75 1.82
C THR A 146 -12.17 -22.98 2.65
N THR A 147 -11.38 -24.05 2.62
CA THR A 147 -11.61 -25.28 3.37
C THR A 147 -11.16 -25.24 4.84
N GLU A 148 -10.53 -24.15 5.29
CA GLU A 148 -9.97 -24.02 6.65
C GLU A 148 -10.92 -23.35 7.66
N PHE A 149 -12.13 -22.96 7.27
CA PHE A 149 -13.16 -22.63 8.25
C PHE A 149 -13.80 -23.94 8.73
N PRO A 150 -13.60 -24.38 9.99
CA PRO A 150 -14.39 -25.47 10.51
C PRO A 150 -15.85 -25.03 10.51
N ILE A 151 -16.67 -25.72 9.72
CA ILE A 151 -18.11 -25.74 9.90
C ILE A 151 -18.32 -26.10 11.36
N GLY A 152 -18.89 -25.17 12.12
CA GLY A 152 -19.04 -25.27 13.56
C GLY A 152 -19.55 -26.64 13.97
N THR A 153 -18.85 -27.24 14.92
CA THR A 153 -19.37 -28.30 15.78
C THR A 153 -20.63 -27.79 16.45
N GLY A 154 -21.79 -28.13 15.90
CA GLY A 154 -23.09 -28.04 16.55
C GLY A 154 -23.66 -29.45 16.68
N ALA A 155 -23.32 -30.12 17.79
CA ALA A 155 -23.97 -31.34 18.24
C ALA A 155 -24.69 -31.04 19.58
N GLY A 156 -25.96 -31.44 19.67
CA GLY A 156 -26.80 -31.42 20.89
C GLY A 156 -27.39 -30.05 21.21
N TYR A 157 -28.70 -29.88 21.38
CA TYR A 157 -29.72 -30.75 21.98
C TYR A 157 -31.05 -30.70 21.23
#